data_AF-A0A9E4A0H7-F1
#
_entry.id   AF-A0A9E4A0H7-F1
#
_cell.length_a   1.000
_cell.length_b   1.000
_cell.length_c   1.000
_cell.angle_alpha   90.00
_cell.angle_beta   90.00
_cell.angle_gamma   90.00
#
_symmetry.space_group_name_H-M   'P 1'
#
loop_
_entity.id
_entity.type
_entity.pdbx_description
1 polymer ?
#
loop_
_entity_poly.entity_id
_entity_poly.type
_entity_poly.pdbx_seq_one_letter_code
_entity_poly.pdbx_strand_id
1 'polypeptide(L)'
;LLLLSLFTTNQSAIFLSVAALLVMVSCGVYLLIRTGMRWGSYLKLLQEGEYTRQIKSRKRWTDALYGSYWMLVVALFLAYSFISNDWGRSWIIFPVAGVLFGMMTLVVQMIVEKNQP
;
A
#
# COMPACT_ATOMS: atom_id res chain seq x y z
N LEU A 1 23.14 -2.97 17.97
CA LEU A 1 22.52 -4.08 18.74
C LEU A 1 22.35 -5.34 17.89
N LEU A 2 21.70 -5.29 16.72
CA LEU A 2 21.61 -6.46 15.82
C LEU A 2 22.96 -6.97 15.30
N LEU A 3 23.85 -6.08 14.83
CA LEU A 3 25.17 -6.47 14.33
C LEU A 3 26.06 -7.12 15.42
N LEU A 4 25.92 -6.67 16.67
CA LEU A 4 26.57 -7.29 17.83
C LEU A 4 25.98 -8.67 18.18
N SER A 5 24.68 -8.86 17.90
CA SER A 5 24.02 -10.15 18.11
C SER A 5 24.33 -11.18 17.01
N LEU A 6 24.70 -10.74 15.81
CA LEU A 6 25.19 -11.63 14.74
C LEU A 6 26.59 -12.18 15.04
N PHE A 7 27.41 -11.40 15.74
CA PHE A 7 28.74 -11.84 16.21
C PHE A 7 28.67 -12.74 17.46
N THR A 8 27.51 -12.81 18.13
CA THR A 8 27.32 -13.61 19.35
C THR A 8 26.48 -14.84 19.03
N THR A 9 27.00 -16.05 19.24
CA THR A 9 26.28 -17.32 19.02
C THR A 9 25.22 -17.61 20.10
N ASN A 10 24.69 -16.57 20.77
CA ASN A 10 23.72 -16.72 21.84
C ASN A 10 22.29 -16.58 21.29
N GLN A 11 21.58 -17.71 21.22
CA GLN A 11 20.22 -17.81 20.70
C GLN A 11 19.23 -16.85 21.42
N SER A 12 19.43 -16.62 22.72
CA SER A 12 18.62 -15.68 23.52
C SER A 12 18.82 -14.20 23.12
N ALA A 13 20.04 -13.80 22.73
CA ALA A 13 20.34 -12.44 22.31
C ALA A 13 19.68 -12.08 20.98
N ILE A 14 19.63 -13.05 20.05
CA ILE A 14 18.96 -12.88 18.75
C ILE A 14 17.47 -12.61 18.95
N PHE A 15 16.77 -13.42 19.73
CA PHE A 15 15.33 -13.21 20.00
C PHE A 15 15.04 -11.86 20.66
N LEU A 16 15.86 -11.44 21.63
CA LEU A 16 15.70 -10.16 22.29
C LEU A 16 15.90 -8.98 21.32
N SER A 17 16.89 -9.09 20.42
CA SER A 17 17.17 -8.05 19.43
C SER A 17 16.04 -7.90 18.40
N VAL A 18 15.46 -9.01 17.93
CA VAL A 18 14.31 -9.01 17.02
C VAL A 18 13.08 -8.43 17.70
N ALA A 19 12.80 -8.81 18.95
CA ALA A 19 11.70 -8.24 19.72
C ALA A 19 11.85 -6.72 19.89
N ALA A 20 13.05 -6.23 20.21
CA ALA A 20 13.33 -4.80 20.35
C ALA A 20 13.10 -4.02 19.04
N LEU A 21 13.48 -4.57 17.89
CA LEU A 21 13.18 -3.96 16.59
C LEU A 21 11.69 -3.86 16.34
N LEU A 22 10.94 -4.95 16.58
CA LEU A 22 9.50 -4.97 16.33
C LEU A 22 8.79 -3.92 17.19
N VAL A 23 9.21 -3.74 18.44
CA VAL A 23 8.68 -2.70 19.33
C VAL A 23 9.02 -1.30 18.80
N MET A 24 10.27 -1.08 18.34
CA MET A 24 10.67 0.21 17.77
C MET A 24 9.87 0.54 16.50
N VAL A 25 9.70 -0.42 15.59
CA VAL A 25 8.90 -0.27 14.37
C VAL A 25 7.43 0.01 14.72
N SER A 26 6.87 -0.73 15.68
CA SER A 26 5.50 -0.51 16.16
C SER A 26 5.30 0.91 16.69
N CYS A 27 6.23 1.39 17.52
CA CYS A 27 6.20 2.76 18.03
C CYS A 27 6.28 3.80 16.89
N GLY A 28 7.19 3.60 15.94
CA GLY A 28 7.35 4.47 14.77
C GLY A 28 6.08 4.55 13.92
N VAL A 29 5.51 3.40 13.57
CA VAL A 29 4.27 3.32 12.79
C VAL A 29 3.10 3.94 13.55
N TYR A 30 2.98 3.71 14.85
CA TYR A 30 1.93 4.31 15.67
C TYR A 30 1.99 5.84 15.65
N LEU A 31 3.18 6.41 15.80
CA LEU A 31 3.36 7.87 15.73
C LEU A 31 2.97 8.42 14.35
N LEU A 32 3.41 7.77 13.26
CA LEU A 32 3.09 8.17 11.89
C LEU A 32 1.58 8.11 11.60
N ILE A 33 0.91 7.05 12.05
CA ILE A 33 -0.55 6.92 11.87
C ILE A 33 -1.26 8.01 12.67
N ARG A 34 -0.87 8.25 13.93
CA ARG A 34 -1.52 9.24 14.80
C ARG A 34 -1.36 10.66 14.27
N THR A 35 -0.18 11.05 13.82
CA THR A 35 0.05 12.38 13.23
C THR A 35 -0.60 12.50 11.85
N GLY A 36 -0.49 11.46 11.02
CA GLY A 36 -1.11 11.41 9.69
C GLY A 36 -2.63 11.51 9.73
N MET A 37 -3.30 10.80 10.66
CA MET A 37 -4.76 10.87 10.82
C MET A 37 -5.24 12.25 11.28
N ARG A 38 -4.51 12.90 12.21
CA ARG A 38 -4.86 14.26 12.65
C ARG A 38 -4.71 15.24 11.49
N TRP A 39 -3.58 15.22 10.80
CA TRP A 39 -3.33 16.09 9.64
C TRP A 39 -4.39 15.91 8.54
N GLY A 40 -4.73 14.66 8.21
CA GLY A 40 -5.79 14.35 7.24
C GLY A 40 -7.18 14.85 7.67
N SER A 41 -7.44 14.92 8.98
CA SER A 41 -8.70 15.46 9.51
C SER A 41 -8.75 16.99 9.40
N TYR A 42 -7.64 17.69 9.68
CA TYR A 42 -7.56 19.14 9.48
C TYR A 42 -7.74 19.55 8.02
N LEU A 43 -7.10 18.86 7.08
CA LEU A 43 -7.31 19.08 5.63
C LEU A 43 -8.78 18.89 5.23
N LYS A 44 -9.45 17.90 5.81
CA LYS A 44 -10.86 17.61 5.53
C LYS A 44 -11.81 18.64 6.13
N LEU A 45 -11.46 19.24 7.27
CA LEU A 45 -12.25 20.29 7.94
C LEU A 45 -12.10 21.65 7.27
N LEU A 46 -10.90 22.01 6.81
CA LEU A 46 -10.66 23.28 6.10
C LEU A 46 -11.09 23.24 4.63
N GLN A 47 -11.45 22.06 4.08
CA GLN A 47 -11.72 21.85 2.64
C GLN A 47 -10.60 22.37 1.71
N GLU A 48 -9.39 22.57 2.24
CA GLU A 48 -8.25 23.05 1.47
C GLU A 48 -7.63 21.90 0.67
N GLY A 49 -7.28 22.18 -0.59
CA GLY A 49 -6.72 21.21 -1.53
C GLY A 49 -7.76 20.28 -2.18
N GLU A 50 -7.45 18.99 -2.26
CA GLU A 50 -8.23 17.96 -2.98
C GLU A 50 -9.63 17.65 -2.39
N TYR A 51 -9.99 18.28 -1.28
CA TYR A 51 -11.29 18.15 -0.62
C TYR A 51 -12.34 19.16 -1.11
N THR A 52 -12.01 20.01 -2.08
CA THR A 52 -13.00 20.82 -2.80
C THR A 52 -14.02 19.89 -3.48
N ARG A 53 -15.32 20.19 -3.34
CA ARG A 53 -16.46 19.32 -3.69
C ARG A 53 -16.41 18.74 -5.13
N GLN A 54 -15.75 19.42 -6.06
CA GLN A 54 -15.59 18.99 -7.45
C GLN A 54 -14.48 17.93 -7.67
N ILE A 55 -13.42 17.91 -6.87
CA ILE A 55 -12.33 16.91 -6.95
C ILE A 55 -12.74 15.61 -6.25
N LYS A 56 -13.57 15.71 -5.20
CA LYS A 56 -14.05 14.58 -4.39
C LYS A 56 -14.94 13.59 -5.14
N SER A 57 -15.73 14.04 -6.13
CA SER A 57 -16.52 13.12 -6.95
C SER A 57 -15.62 12.35 -7.92
N ARG A 58 -14.73 13.05 -8.64
CA ARG A 58 -13.83 12.47 -9.64
C ARG A 58 -12.83 11.48 -9.01
N LYS A 59 -12.27 11.81 -7.83
CA LYS A 59 -11.43 10.88 -7.04
C LYS A 59 -12.17 9.64 -6.54
N ARG A 60 -13.43 9.76 -6.13
CA ARG A 60 -14.20 8.60 -5.65
C ARG A 60 -14.38 7.53 -6.73
N TRP A 61 -14.55 7.93 -7.98
CA TRP A 61 -14.63 6.99 -9.11
C TRP A 61 -13.28 6.35 -9.40
N THR A 62 -12.19 7.12 -9.40
CA THR A 62 -10.84 6.54 -9.58
C THR A 62 -10.46 5.59 -8.46
N ASP A 63 -10.77 5.95 -7.21
CA ASP A 63 -10.49 5.10 -6.04
C ASP A 63 -11.32 3.81 -6.07
N ALA A 64 -12.58 3.89 -6.50
CA ALA A 64 -13.42 2.71 -6.71
C ALA A 64 -12.85 1.81 -7.81
N LEU A 65 -12.37 2.38 -8.93
CA LEU A 65 -11.72 1.63 -10.00
C LEU A 65 -10.42 0.96 -9.53
N TYR A 66 -9.60 1.65 -8.74
CA TYR A 66 -8.39 1.07 -8.15
C TYR A 66 -8.72 -0.08 -7.19
N GLY A 67 -9.74 0.08 -6.35
CA GLY A 67 -10.22 -0.96 -5.45
C GLY A 67 -10.74 -2.19 -6.20
N SER A 68 -11.58 -1.98 -7.21
CA SER A 68 -12.11 -3.06 -8.05
C SER A 68 -11.00 -3.76 -8.85
N TYR A 69 -10.04 -3.01 -9.42
CA TYR A 69 -8.88 -3.58 -10.10
C TYR A 69 -8.10 -4.51 -9.18
N TRP A 70 -7.81 -4.08 -7.95
CA TRP A 70 -7.06 -4.90 -7.00
C TRP A 70 -7.82 -6.18 -6.62
N MET A 71 -9.14 -6.07 -6.42
CA MET A 71 -10.00 -7.24 -6.17
C MET A 71 -9.96 -8.23 -7.34
N LEU A 72 -9.97 -7.76 -8.59
CA LEU A 72 -9.87 -8.62 -9.77
C LEU A 72 -8.50 -9.30 -9.86
N VAL A 73 -7.41 -8.59 -9.60
CA VAL A 73 -6.06 -9.15 -9.57
C VAL A 73 -5.95 -10.27 -8.53
N VAL A 74 -6.46 -10.04 -7.32
CA VAL A 74 -6.45 -11.06 -6.25
C VAL A 74 -7.35 -12.25 -6.61
N ALA A 75 -8.53 -12.01 -7.18
CA ALA A 75 -9.43 -13.07 -7.61
C ALA A 75 -8.80 -13.94 -8.72
N LEU A 76 -8.14 -13.33 -9.71
CA LEU A 76 -7.40 -14.03 -10.76
C LEU A 76 -6.22 -14.82 -10.19
N PHE A 77 -5.47 -14.22 -9.26
CA PHE A 77 -4.38 -14.90 -8.56
C PHE A 77 -4.90 -16.14 -7.81
N LEU A 78 -5.98 -16.01 -7.03
CA LEU A 78 -6.58 -17.14 -6.30
C LEU A 78 -7.09 -18.22 -7.25
N ALA A 79 -7.83 -17.84 -8.30
CA ALA A 79 -8.38 -18.79 -9.28
C ALA A 79 -7.27 -19.57 -9.97
N TYR A 80 -6.22 -18.88 -10.44
CA TYR A 80 -5.07 -19.53 -11.07
C TYR A 80 -4.31 -20.42 -10.08
N SER A 81 -4.09 -19.95 -8.85
CA SER A 81 -3.36 -20.71 -7.83
C SER A 81 -4.10 -21.98 -7.40
N PHE A 82 -5.43 -21.96 -7.32
CA PHE A 82 -6.23 -23.16 -7.02
C PHE A 82 -6.22 -24.18 -8.17
N ILE A 83 -6.19 -23.73 -9.43
CA ILE A 83 -6.18 -24.62 -10.60
C ILE A 83 -4.82 -25.28 -10.78
N SER A 84 -3.73 -24.52 -10.69
CA SER A 84 -2.38 -25.04 -10.96
C SER A 84 -1.71 -25.65 -9.74
N ASN A 85 -2.18 -25.37 -8.50
CA ASN A 85 -1.56 -25.77 -7.23
C ASN A 85 -0.05 -25.47 -7.11
N ASP A 86 0.46 -24.63 -8.02
CA ASP A 86 1.85 -24.22 -8.17
C ASP A 86 2.03 -22.81 -7.61
N TRP A 87 2.05 -22.75 -6.28
CA TRP A 87 2.19 -21.51 -5.51
C TRP A 87 3.51 -20.78 -5.77
N GLY A 88 4.54 -21.48 -6.26
CA GLY A 88 5.84 -20.90 -6.59
C GLY A 88 5.85 -20.02 -7.85
N ARG A 89 5.02 -20.32 -8.85
CA ARG A 89 4.96 -19.56 -10.11
C ARG A 89 3.82 -18.53 -10.13
N SER A 90 2.76 -18.80 -9.38
CA SER A 90 1.55 -17.97 -9.30
C SER A 90 1.83 -16.56 -8.73
N TRP A 91 2.90 -16.40 -7.95
CA TRP A 91 3.28 -15.11 -7.37
C TRP A 91 3.72 -14.05 -8.40
N ILE A 92 4.08 -14.47 -9.63
CA ILE A 92 4.49 -13.56 -10.73
C ILE A 92 3.35 -12.59 -11.13
N ILE A 93 2.09 -12.93 -10.84
CA ILE A 93 0.93 -12.08 -11.11
C ILE A 93 1.03 -10.74 -10.36
N PHE A 94 1.60 -10.71 -9.15
CA PHE A 94 1.73 -9.48 -8.36
C PHE A 94 2.68 -8.43 -8.99
N PRO A 95 3.92 -8.77 -9.38
CA PRO A 95 4.79 -7.82 -10.10
C PRO A 95 4.17 -7.31 -11.40
N VAL A 96 3.55 -8.21 -12.18
CA VAL A 96 2.86 -7.83 -13.42
C VAL A 96 1.71 -6.86 -13.15
N ALA A 97 0.90 -7.13 -12.12
CA ALA A 97 -0.18 -6.24 -11.69
C ALA A 97 0.33 -4.88 -11.18
N GLY A 98 1.51 -4.85 -10.54
CA GLY A 98 2.15 -3.62 -10.10
C GLY A 98 2.58 -2.72 -11.27
N VAL A 99 3.15 -3.30 -12.33
CA VAL A 99 3.52 -2.56 -13.54
C VAL A 99 2.27 -2.03 -14.26
N LEU A 100 1.23 -2.87 -14.39
CA LEU A 100 -0.06 -2.48 -14.97
C LEU A 100 -0.73 -1.35 -14.20
N PHE A 101 -0.63 -1.35 -12.86
CA PHE A 101 -1.16 -0.27 -12.03
C PHE A 101 -0.46 1.06 -12.32
N GLY A 102 0.87 1.06 -12.46
CA GLY A 102 1.63 2.26 -12.85
C GLY A 102 1.23 2.81 -14.23
N MET A 103 0.92 1.94 -15.18
CA MET A 103 0.44 2.35 -16.50
C MET A 103 -1.00 2.92 -16.43
N MET A 104 -1.87 2.27 -15.64
CA MET A 104 -3.26 2.72 -15.43
C MET A 104 -3.33 4.11 -14.80
N THR A 105 -2.51 4.40 -13.80
CA THR A 105 -2.51 5.72 -13.14
C THR A 105 -2.10 6.84 -14.10
N LEU A 106 -1.12 6.59 -14.98
CA LEU A 106 -0.70 7.53 -16.02
C LEU A 106 -1.82 7.78 -17.05
N VAL A 107 -2.51 6.74 -17.49
CA VAL A 107 -3.64 6.86 -18.43
C VAL A 107 -4.78 7.66 -17.81
N VAL A 108 -5.13 7.39 -16.56
CA VAL A 108 -6.16 8.15 -15.83
C VAL A 108 -5.76 9.62 -15.70
N GLN A 109 -4.52 9.93 -15.38
CA GLN A 109 -4.02 11.31 -15.32
C GLN A 109 -4.13 12.03 -16.67
N MET A 110 -3.71 11.39 -17.77
CA MET A 110 -3.84 11.96 -19.12
C MET A 110 -5.29 12.22 -19.53
N ILE A 111 -6.21 11.30 -19.22
CA ILE A 111 -7.65 11.48 -19.51
C ILE A 111 -8.26 12.61 -18.67
N VAL A 112 -7.81 12.76 -17.42
CA VAL A 112 -8.27 13.82 -16.52
C VAL A 112 -7.77 15.18 -17.00
N GLU A 113 -6.50 15.29 -17.39
CA GLU A 113 -5.88 16.52 -17.90
C GLU A 113 -6.56 17.00 -19.19
N LYS A 114 -6.87 16.07 -20.12
CA LYS A 114 -7.60 16.37 -21.36
C LYS A 114 -9.06 16.84 -21.13
N ASN A 115 -9.65 16.55 -19.96
CA ASN A 115 -11.03 16.92 -19.61
C ASN A 115 -11.11 18.18 -18.74
N GLN A 116 -10.01 18.92 -18.56
CA GLN A 116 -10.08 20.29 -18.04
C GLN A 116 -10.37 21.25 -19.22
N PRO A 117 -11.42 22.08 -19.15
CA PRO A 117 -11.75 23.06 -20.20
C PRO A 117 -10.72 24.20 -20.29
#